data_AF-A0A952Y7H8-F1
#
_entry.id   AF-A0A952Y7H8-F1
#
_cell.length_a   1.000
_cell.length_b   1.000
_cell.length_c   1.000
_cell.angle_alpha   90.00
_cell.angle_beta   90.00
_cell.angle_gamma   90.00
#
_symmetry.space_group_name_H-M   'P 1'
#
loop_
_entity.id
_entity.type
_entity.pdbx_description
1 polymer ?
#
loop_
_entity_poly.entity_id
_entity_poly.type
_entity_poly.pdbx_seq_one_letter_code
_entity_poly.pdbx_strand_id
1 'polypeptide(L)'
;AGDTARFHEILGPTVPLSRHVFCAPTRFYKTGVVFMAWLNGYQNHFVMVGGQQSTRNVRHLAELFRFADAAGLLEDPDRACARMAQLLATHGVDARVTR
;
A
#
# COMPACT_ATOMS: atom_id res chain seq x y z
N ALA A 1 9.10 -28.63 -1.37
CA ALA A 1 10.33 -27.80 -1.28
C ALA A 1 11.16 -28.04 -2.53
N GLY A 2 11.81 -27.02 -3.10
CA GLY A 2 12.61 -27.13 -4.33
C GLY A 2 11.90 -26.75 -5.65
N ASP A 3 10.66 -26.27 -5.59
CA ASP A 3 9.91 -25.79 -6.76
C ASP A 3 10.14 -24.29 -6.97
N THR A 4 11.17 -23.97 -7.76
CA THR A 4 11.55 -22.58 -8.07
C THR A 4 10.52 -21.87 -8.96
N ALA A 5 9.81 -22.62 -9.81
CA ALA A 5 8.78 -22.03 -10.68
C ALA A 5 7.61 -21.51 -9.85
N ARG A 6 7.08 -22.34 -8.94
CA ARG A 6 6.03 -21.95 -8.01
C ARG A 6 6.48 -20.83 -7.06
N PHE A 7 7.74 -20.82 -6.66
CA PHE A 7 8.30 -19.71 -5.87
C PHE A 7 8.19 -18.36 -6.60
N HIS A 8 8.57 -18.32 -7.89
CA HIS A 8 8.47 -17.10 -8.69
C HIS A 8 7.03 -16.74 -9.05
N GLU A 9 6.16 -17.73 -9.24
CA GLU A 9 4.73 -17.49 -9.44
C GLU A 9 4.11 -16.77 -8.24
N ILE A 10 4.43 -17.20 -7.02
CA ILE A 10 3.88 -16.62 -5.78
C ILE A 10 4.53 -15.27 -5.45
N LEU A 11 5.86 -15.17 -5.49
CA LEU A 11 6.55 -13.96 -5.02
C LEU A 11 6.85 -12.93 -6.12
N GLY A 12 6.92 -13.35 -7.38
CA GLY A 12 7.20 -12.47 -8.51
C GLY A 12 6.26 -11.25 -8.58
N PRO A 13 4.93 -11.42 -8.44
CA PRO A 13 3.98 -10.30 -8.43
C PRO A 13 4.24 -9.27 -7.31
N THR A 14 4.88 -9.67 -6.22
CA THR A 14 5.17 -8.78 -5.07
C THR A 14 6.41 -7.90 -5.27
N VAL A 15 7.26 -8.23 -6.25
CA VAL A 15 8.55 -7.53 -6.46
C VAL A 15 8.36 -6.05 -6.82
N PRO A 16 7.44 -5.66 -7.73
CA PRO A 16 7.16 -4.25 -8.01
C PRO A 16 6.72 -3.47 -6.77
N LEU A 17 5.80 -4.02 -5.96
CA LEU A 17 5.35 -3.43 -4.70
C LEU A 17 6.55 -3.20 -3.77
N SER A 18 7.38 -4.23 -3.56
CA SER A 18 8.54 -4.16 -2.69
C SER A 18 9.53 -3.07 -3.16
N ARG A 19 9.87 -3.04 -4.45
CA ARG A 19 10.74 -2.00 -5.01
C ARG A 19 10.18 -0.60 -4.80
N HIS A 20 8.87 -0.43 -4.95
CA HIS A 20 8.21 0.86 -4.74
C HIS A 20 8.28 1.29 -3.28
N VAL A 21 7.92 0.42 -2.33
CA VAL A 21 7.99 0.70 -0.88
C VAL A 21 9.39 1.14 -0.45
N PHE A 22 10.42 0.46 -0.97
CA PHE A 22 11.82 0.70 -0.61
C PHE A 22 12.56 1.70 -1.51
N CYS A 23 11.87 2.37 -2.44
CA CYS A 23 12.48 3.34 -3.34
C CYS A 23 13.11 4.52 -2.58
N ALA A 24 14.06 5.23 -3.19
CA ALA A 24 14.70 6.37 -2.55
C ALA A 24 13.67 7.47 -2.16
N PRO A 25 13.82 8.13 -1.00
CA PRO A 25 14.76 7.83 0.10
C PRO A 25 14.30 6.63 0.94
N THR A 26 15.10 5.55 0.96
CA THR A 26 14.70 4.24 1.50
C THR A 26 14.35 4.25 2.98
N ARG A 27 14.90 5.17 3.80
CA ARG A 27 14.60 5.26 5.24
C ARG A 27 13.10 5.38 5.58
N PHE A 28 12.28 5.83 4.63
CA PHE A 28 10.83 5.98 4.76
C PHE A 28 10.02 4.76 4.26
N TYR A 29 10.66 3.61 4.02
CA TYR A 29 9.95 2.37 3.65
C TYR A 29 8.87 1.98 4.67
N LYS A 30 9.09 2.30 5.95
CA LYS A 30 8.18 1.97 7.06
C LYS A 30 6.78 2.56 6.85
N THR A 31 6.68 3.69 6.17
CA THR A 31 5.39 4.31 5.83
C THR A 31 4.59 3.41 4.90
N GLY A 32 5.23 2.80 3.90
CA GLY A 32 4.57 1.84 3.02
C GLY A 32 4.16 0.56 3.74
N VAL A 33 4.98 0.07 4.67
CA VAL A 33 4.67 -1.12 5.49
C VAL A 33 3.46 -0.88 6.39
N VAL A 34 3.45 0.23 7.13
CA VAL A 34 2.31 0.58 8.00
C VAL A 34 1.07 0.92 7.19
N PHE A 35 1.22 1.51 6.01
CA PHE A 35 0.11 1.75 5.09
C PHE A 35 -0.54 0.43 4.64
N MET A 36 0.25 -0.59 4.27
CA MET A 36 -0.28 -1.94 3.97
C MET A 36 -0.99 -2.56 5.18
N ALA A 37 -0.39 -2.45 6.37
CA ALA A 37 -1.01 -2.95 7.61
C ALA A 37 -2.37 -2.28 7.86
N TRP A 38 -2.44 -0.96 7.64
CA TRP A 38 -3.69 -0.21 7.74
C TRP A 38 -4.66 -0.54 6.61
N LEU A 39 -4.28 -0.77 5.36
CA LEU A 39 -5.24 -1.22 4.35
C LEU A 39 -5.84 -2.58 4.73
N ASN A 40 -5.00 -3.51 5.19
CA ASN A 40 -5.38 -4.88 5.49
C ASN A 40 -6.02 -5.10 6.88
N GLY A 41 -6.32 -4.06 7.67
CA GLY A 41 -7.09 -4.27 8.89
C GLY A 41 -6.28 -4.62 10.13
N TYR A 42 -4.95 -4.74 10.02
CA TYR A 42 -4.07 -5.01 11.16
C TYR A 42 -4.01 -3.82 12.15
N GLN A 43 -4.45 -2.65 11.73
CA GLN A 43 -4.64 -1.47 12.59
C GLN A 43 -5.79 -0.58 12.11
N ASN A 44 -6.33 0.23 13.02
CA ASN A 44 -7.49 1.08 12.77
C ASN A 44 -7.17 2.51 12.29
N HIS A 45 -5.92 2.94 12.38
CA HIS A 45 -5.48 4.30 12.02
C HIS A 45 -4.22 4.27 11.15
N PHE A 46 -4.02 5.29 10.32
CA PHE A 46 -2.75 5.54 9.61
C PHE A 46 -1.98 6.67 10.29
N VAL A 47 -1.44 6.37 11.47
CA VAL A 47 -0.65 7.28 12.30
C VAL A 47 0.60 6.53 12.76
N MET A 48 1.75 7.20 12.68
CA MET A 48 3.06 6.62 12.98
C MET A 48 3.82 7.50 13.98
N VAL A 49 4.71 6.86 14.74
CA VAL A 49 5.66 7.56 15.62
C VAL A 49 6.45 8.60 14.82
N GLY A 50 6.63 9.78 15.39
CA GLY A 50 7.32 10.90 14.74
C GLY A 50 6.59 11.48 13.53
N GLY A 51 5.30 11.20 13.37
CA GLY A 51 4.51 11.73 12.25
C GLY A 51 4.86 11.12 10.90
N GLN A 52 5.50 9.94 10.88
CA GLN A 52 6.06 9.37 9.65
C GLN A 52 5.03 8.96 8.59
N GLN A 53 3.74 8.96 8.91
CA GLN A 53 2.66 8.74 7.93
C GLN A 53 2.68 9.77 6.78
N SER A 54 3.27 10.95 6.98
CA SER A 54 3.39 12.00 5.96
C SER A 54 4.68 11.97 5.13
N THR A 55 5.59 11.02 5.40
CA THR A 55 6.93 11.00 4.74
C THR A 55 6.91 10.44 3.31
N ARG A 56 5.78 9.87 2.88
CA ARG A 56 5.48 9.53 1.48
C ARG A 56 4.26 10.33 1.02
N ASN A 57 4.33 10.92 -0.17
CA ASN A 57 3.23 11.70 -0.71
C ASN A 57 2.06 10.81 -1.17
N VAL A 58 0.89 11.40 -1.36
CA VAL A 58 -0.35 10.69 -1.74
C VAL A 58 -0.22 9.92 -3.05
N ARG A 59 0.55 10.41 -4.04
CA ARG A 59 0.79 9.70 -5.31
C ARG A 59 1.57 8.41 -5.08
N HIS A 60 2.57 8.44 -4.20
CA HIS A 60 3.32 7.25 -3.82
C HIS A 60 2.41 6.21 -3.14
N LEU A 61 1.53 6.65 -2.24
CA LEU A 61 0.58 5.75 -1.55
C LEU A 61 -0.47 5.17 -2.51
N ALA A 62 -0.96 5.96 -3.47
CA ALA A 62 -1.88 5.49 -4.50
C ALA A 62 -1.23 4.45 -5.43
N GLU A 63 0.02 4.67 -5.84
CA GLU A 63 0.74 3.69 -6.66
C GLU A 63 1.05 2.41 -5.87
N LEU A 64 1.39 2.54 -4.58
CA LEU A 64 1.55 1.40 -3.68
C LEU A 64 0.25 0.58 -3.60
N PHE A 65 -0.90 1.24 -3.44
CA PHE A 65 -2.22 0.60 -3.44
C PHE A 65 -2.46 -0.19 -4.74
N ARG A 66 -2.13 0.38 -5.91
CA ARG A 66 -2.25 -0.32 -7.21
C ARG A 66 -1.33 -1.54 -7.30
N PHE A 67 -0.09 -1.44 -6.81
CA PHE A 67 0.81 -2.60 -6.78
C PHE A 67 0.37 -3.67 -5.79
N ALA A 68 -0.25 -3.29 -4.67
CA ALA A 68 -0.81 -4.23 -3.71
C ALA A 68 -1.97 -5.03 -4.30
N ASP A 69 -2.87 -4.36 -5.03
CA ASP A 69 -3.96 -4.99 -5.78
C ASP A 69 -3.41 -5.96 -6.85
N ALA A 70 -2.49 -5.49 -7.70
CA ALA A 70 -1.87 -6.31 -8.74
C ALA A 70 -1.10 -7.53 -8.20
N ALA A 71 -0.61 -7.45 -6.96
CA ALA A 71 0.07 -8.55 -6.28
C ALA A 71 -0.88 -9.48 -5.49
N GLY A 72 -2.19 -9.19 -5.44
CA GLY A 72 -3.16 -9.97 -4.68
C GLY A 72 -2.98 -9.86 -3.16
N LEU A 73 -2.47 -8.72 -2.68
CA LEU A 73 -2.09 -8.50 -1.27
C LEU A 73 -3.11 -7.67 -0.47
N LEU A 74 -4.28 -7.39 -1.05
CA LEU A 74 -5.40 -6.75 -0.36
C LEU A 74 -6.36 -7.85 0.14
N GLU A 75 -6.35 -8.10 1.44
CA GLU A 75 -7.14 -9.20 2.04
C GLU A 75 -8.66 -8.96 1.96
N ASP A 76 -9.05 -7.69 2.05
CA ASP A 76 -10.43 -7.23 1.90
C ASP A 76 -10.40 -6.00 0.99
N PRO A 77 -10.66 -6.19 -0.32
CA PRO A 77 -10.61 -5.11 -1.30
C PRO A 77 -11.58 -3.97 -0.99
N ASP A 78 -12.76 -4.27 -0.44
CA ASP A 78 -13.77 -3.24 -0.12
C ASP A 78 -13.29 -2.34 1.01
N ARG A 79 -12.74 -2.93 2.09
CA ARG A 79 -12.10 -2.17 3.19
C ARG A 79 -10.92 -1.35 2.68
N ALA A 80 -10.06 -1.96 1.86
CA ALA A 80 -8.88 -1.28 1.32
C ALA A 80 -9.30 -0.07 0.45
N CYS A 81 -10.29 -0.24 -0.43
CA CYS A 81 -10.87 0.82 -1.25
C CYS A 81 -11.49 1.94 -0.39
N ALA A 82 -12.29 1.58 0.62
CA ALA A 82 -12.90 2.55 1.52
C ALA A 82 -11.86 3.40 2.27
N ARG A 83 -10.78 2.76 2.75
CA ARG A 83 -9.65 3.42 3.42
C ARG A 83 -8.86 4.30 2.46
N MET A 84 -8.57 3.83 1.25
CA MET A 84 -7.90 4.64 0.24
C MET A 84 -8.73 5.87 -0.14
N ALA A 85 -10.05 5.72 -0.32
CA ALA A 85 -10.95 6.83 -0.58
C ALA A 85 -10.98 7.85 0.58
N GLN A 86 -10.96 7.37 1.83
CA GLN A 86 -10.87 8.25 3.01
C GLN A 86 -9.58 9.05 3.02
N LEU A 87 -8.43 8.43 2.72
CA LEU A 87 -7.15 9.13 2.64
C LEU A 87 -7.17 10.19 1.54
N LEU A 88 -7.65 9.83 0.34
CA LEU A 88 -7.75 10.76 -0.79
C LEU A 88 -8.63 11.98 -0.47
N ALA A 89 -9.73 11.78 0.26
CA ALA A 89 -10.59 12.87 0.70
C ALA A 89 -9.84 13.89 1.60
N THR A 90 -8.91 13.45 2.45
CA THR A 90 -8.07 14.37 3.26
C THR A 90 -7.10 15.20 2.41
N HIS A 91 -6.82 14.74 1.19
CA HIS A 91 -6.03 15.46 0.19
C HIS A 91 -6.91 16.24 -0.80
N GLY A 92 -8.22 16.37 -0.54
CA GLY A 92 -9.16 17.08 -1.39
C GLY A 92 -9.52 16.35 -2.68
N VAL A 93 -9.28 15.04 -2.76
CA VAL A 93 -9.59 14.21 -3.94
C VAL A 93 -10.81 13.34 -3.62
N ASP A 94 -11.89 13.52 -4.39
CA ASP A 94 -13.08 12.67 -4.30
C ASP A 94 -12.94 11.45 -5.21
N ALA A 95 -12.60 10.30 -4.60
CA ALA A 95 -12.48 9.03 -5.30
C ALA A 95 -13.83 8.34 -5.58
N ARG A 96 -14.94 8.87 -5.05
CA ARG A 96 -16.29 8.33 -5.25
C ARG A 96 -17.04 9.04 -6.38
N VAL A 97 -16.50 10.16 -6.87
CA VAL A 97 -17.04 10.96 -7.98
C VAL A 97 -16.59 10.43 -9.35
N THR A 98 -15.88 9.31 -9.41
CA THR A 98 -15.58 8.65 -10.69
C THR A 98 -16.87 8.06 -11.28
N ARG A 99 -17.57 8.88 -12.05
CA ARG A 99 -18.64 8.53 -12.97
C ARG A 99 -18.07 8.08 -14.31
#